data_AF-A0A7C5T9U3-F1
#
_entry.id   AF-A0A7C5T9U3-F1
#
_cell.length_a   1.000
_cell.length_b   1.000
_cell.length_c   1.000
_cell.angle_alpha   90.00
_cell.angle_beta   90.00
_cell.angle_gamma   90.00
#
_symmetry.space_group_name_H-M   'P 1'
#
loop_
_entity.id
_entity.type
_entity.pdbx_description
1 polymer ?
#
loop_
_entity_poly.entity_id
_entity_poly.type
_entity_poly.pdbx_seq_one_letter_code
_entity_poly.pdbx_strand_id
1 'polypeptide(L)' 'GLAEYYKPEELVGKYVVVVANLQPKKMMGLESQGMLLATCDKPVLLTIEKGGDEHVGERVC' A
#
# COMPACT_ATOMS: atom_id res chain seq x y z
N GLY A 1 6.29 -3.59 -9.17
CA GLY A 1 5.67 -2.28 -8.88
C GLY A 1 6.28 -1.73 -7.61
N LEU A 2 6.51 -0.41 -7.57
CA LEU A 2 7.24 0.36 -6.53
C LEU A 2 8.74 0.04 -6.36
N ALA A 3 9.22 -1.16 -6.69
CA ALA A 3 10.63 -1.55 -6.53
C ALA A 3 11.67 -0.64 -7.20
N GLU A 4 11.31 0.03 -8.30
CA GLU A 4 12.18 1.00 -8.99
C GLU A 4 12.18 2.39 -8.33
N TYR A 5 11.21 2.66 -7.44
CA TYR A 5 10.93 3.98 -6.88
C TYR A 5 11.17 4.06 -5.37
N TYR A 6 11.03 2.94 -4.66
CA TYR A 6 11.15 2.86 -3.21
C TYR A 6 12.04 1.69 -2.81
N LYS A 7 12.91 1.94 -1.85
CA LYS A 7 13.65 0.87 -1.18
C LYS A 7 12.76 0.18 -0.14
N PRO A 8 12.98 -1.11 0.15
CA PRO A 8 12.21 -1.84 1.15
C PRO A 8 12.17 -1.14 2.51
N GLU A 9 13.29 -0.54 2.92
CA GLU A 9 13.42 0.13 4.24
C GLU A 9 12.55 1.38 4.32
N GLU A 10 12.27 2.02 3.19
CA GLU A 10 11.41 3.21 3.13
C GLU A 10 9.93 2.88 3.26
N LEU A 11 9.55 1.60 3.19
CA LEU A 11 8.16 1.14 3.30
C LEU A 11 7.83 0.62 4.69
N VAL A 12 8.84 0.19 5.45
CA VAL A 12 8.65 -0.32 6.82
C VAL A 12 8.19 0.81 7.74
N GLY A 13 7.11 0.57 8.48
CA GLY A 13 6.54 1.55 9.42
C GLY A 13 5.71 2.66 8.75
N LYS A 14 5.49 2.61 7.42
CA LYS A 14 4.59 3.55 6.75
C LYS A 14 3.15 3.08 6.80
N TYR A 15 2.27 3.99 7.19
CA TYR A 15 0.82 3.82 7.08
C TYR A 15 0.35 4.26 5.70
N VAL A 16 -0.33 3.35 4.99
CA VAL A 16 -0.69 3.47 3.58
C VAL A 16 -2.14 3.04 3.37
N VAL A 17 -2.77 3.60 2.35
CA VAL A 17 -4.11 3.19 1.96
C VAL A 17 -4.05 1.98 1.03
N VAL A 18 -4.83 0.96 1.37
CA VAL A 18 -4.94 -0.29 0.61
C VAL A 18 -6.34 -0.49 0.09
N VAL A 19 -6.45 -1.01 -1.13
CA VAL A 19 -7.69 -1.55 -1.68
C VAL A 19 -7.82 -2.99 -1.22
N ALA A 20 -8.73 -3.24 -0.28
CA ALA A 20 -8.90 -4.52 0.39
C ALA A 20 -10.03 -5.42 -0.19
N ASN A 21 -10.86 -4.90 -1.10
CA ASN A 21 -12.00 -5.63 -1.66
C ASN A 21 -11.68 -6.40 -2.96
N LEU A 22 -10.40 -6.46 -3.36
CA LEU A 22 -9.98 -7.17 -4.56
C LEU A 22 -9.88 -8.67 -4.28
N GLN A 23 -10.20 -9.47 -5.29
CA GLN A 23 -9.96 -10.92 -5.23
C GLN A 23 -8.44 -11.19 -5.16
N PRO A 24 -8.00 -12.11 -4.28
CA PRO A 24 -6.58 -12.46 -4.20
C PRO A 24 -6.03 -12.92 -5.55
N LYS A 25 -4.82 -12.47 -5.87
CA LYS A 25 -4.15 -12.80 -7.14
C LYS A 25 -2.73 -13.26 -6.89
N LYS A 26 -2.32 -14.34 -7.56
CA LYS A 26 -0.92 -14.76 -7.55
C LYS A 26 -0.05 -13.81 -8.36
N MET A 27 1.02 -13.32 -7.75
CA MET A 27 2.04 -12.47 -8.36
C MET A 27 3.42 -12.98 -7.92
N MET A 28 4.29 -13.30 -8.89
CA MET A 28 5.66 -13.79 -8.63
C MET A 28 5.72 -14.98 -7.64
N GLY A 29 4.73 -15.87 -7.67
CA GLY A 29 4.65 -17.03 -6.78
C GLY A 29 4.07 -16.75 -5.38
N LEU A 30 3.83 -15.49 -5.03
CA LEU A 30 3.19 -15.06 -3.79
C LEU A 30 1.74 -14.66 -4.04
N GLU A 31 0.90 -14.78 -3.01
CA GLU A 31 -0.49 -14.33 -3.07
C GLU A 31 -0.58 -12.86 -2.65
N SER A 32 -1.06 -12.01 -3.56
CA SER A 32 -1.38 -10.61 -3.28
C SER A 32 -2.82 -10.53 -2.78
N GLN A 33 -3.00 -10.06 -1.54
CA GLN A 33 -4.30 -9.90 -0.88
C GLN A 33 -4.85 -8.47 -0.94
N GLY A 34 -4.26 -7.60 -1.75
CA GLY A 34 -4.67 -6.21 -1.84
C GLY A 34 -3.70 -5.38 -2.67
N MET A 35 -4.06 -4.12 -2.88
CA MET A 35 -3.28 -3.19 -3.69
C MET A 35 -3.04 -1.88 -2.94
N LEU A 36 -1.80 -1.42 -2.94
CA LEU A 36 -1.44 -0.09 -2.46
C LEU A 36 -1.94 0.97 -3.45
N LEU A 37 -2.55 2.04 -2.96
CA LEU A 37 -2.91 3.18 -3.81
C LEU A 37 -1.71 4.10 -4.03
N ALA A 38 -1.46 4.43 -5.30
CA ALA A 38 -0.43 5.36 -5.72
C ALA A 38 -0.85 6.15 -6.96
N THR A 39 -0.17 7.27 -7.23
CA THR A 39 -0.28 8.00 -8.50
C THR A 39 0.27 7.20 -9.69
N CYS A 40 -0.24 7.44 -10.90
CA CYS A 40 0.03 6.60 -12.07
C CYS A 40 1.43 6.79 -12.71
N ASP A 41 1.87 8.02 -12.93
CA ASP A 41 3.11 8.27 -13.70
C ASP A 41 4.38 8.11 -12.86
N LYS A 42 4.42 8.82 -11.73
CA LYS A 42 5.46 8.69 -10.72
C LYS A 42 4.77 8.23 -9.45
N PRO A 43 4.92 6.97 -9.03
CA PRO A 43 4.14 6.42 -7.94
C PRO A 43 4.52 7.11 -6.63
N VAL A 44 3.58 7.88 -6.11
CA VAL A 44 3.57 8.44 -4.77
C VAL A 44 2.49 7.70 -4.00
N LEU A 45 2.88 7.02 -2.93
CA LEU A 45 1.95 6.26 -2.09
C LEU A 45 0.97 7.21 -1.40
N LEU A 46 -0.30 6.83 -1.41
CA LEU A 46 -1.31 7.50 -0.60
C LEU A 46 -1.11 7.13 0.87
N THR A 47 -0.70 8.12 1.68
CA THR A 47 -0.40 7.98 3.11
C THR A 47 -1.32 8.86 3.96
N ILE A 48 -1.43 8.55 5.25
CA ILE A 48 -2.18 9.32 6.24
C ILE A 48 -1.19 10.18 7.05
N GLU A 49 -1.41 11.49 7.15
CA GLU A 49 -0.46 12.41 7.83
C GLU A 49 -0.28 12.10 9.32
N LYS A 50 -1.37 11.70 9.99
CA LYS A 50 -1.35 11.19 11.38
C LYS A 50 -1.45 9.67 11.38
N GLY A 51 -0.54 9.02 10.67
CA GLY A 51 -0.43 7.57 10.70
C GLY A 51 -0.18 7.08 12.12
N GLY A 52 -0.93 6.06 12.54
CA GLY A 52 -0.81 5.43 13.84
C GLY A 52 -1.61 4.12 13.85
N ASP A 53 -1.26 3.21 14.75
CA ASP A 53 -1.94 1.90 14.85
C ASP A 53 -3.44 2.03 15.11
N GLU A 54 -3.86 3.16 15.68
CA GLU A 54 -5.26 3.52 15.91
C GLU A 54 -6.10 3.63 14.62
N HIS A 55 -5.47 3.94 13.49
CA HIS A 55 -6.13 4.11 12.20
C HIS A 55 -6.02 2.87 11.29
N VAL A 56 -5.36 1.81 11.74
CA VAL A 56 -5.18 0.59 10.94
C VAL A 56 -6.52 -0.14 10.79
N GLY A 57 -6.95 -0.33 9.54
CA GLY A 57 -8.21 -0.97 9.22
C GLY A 57 -9.42 -0.03 9.20
N GLU A 58 -9.23 1.26 9.48
CA GLU A 58 -10.29 2.24 9.28
C GLU A 58 -10.62 2.37 7.79
N ARG A 59 -11.93 2.48 7.51
CA ARG A 59 -12.41 2.63 6.13
C ARG A 59 -12.19 4.07 5.68
N VAL A 60 -11.34 4.25 4.67
CA VAL A 60 -11.21 5.53 3.97
C VAL A 60 -12.53 5.83 3.23
N CYS A 61 -13.10 7.02 3.47
CA CYS A 61 -14.38 7.47 2.91
C CYS A 61 -14.22 8.48 1.77
#